data_AF-K7T2E6-F1
#
_entry.id   AF-K7T2E6-F1
#
_cell.length_a   1.000
_cell.length_b   1.000
_cell.length_c   1.000
_cell.angle_alpha   90.00
_cell.angle_beta   90.00
_cell.angle_gamma   90.00
#
_symmetry.space_group_name_H-M   'P 1'
#
loop_
_entity.id
_entity.type
_entity.pdbx_description
1 polymer ?
#
loop_
_entity_poly.entity_id
_entity_poly.type
_entity_poly.pdbx_seq_one_letter_code
_entity_poly.pdbx_strand_id
1 'polypeptide(L)'
;MMIKAILLNNSSNVLVQPVADSHIKEIQQHKFLKGFLFLSMLFSLYILTLQPARAHGEKNLEPYVRMRTIQWYDVKWSGQKLNVNSEVTVTGKFHVAEDWPVSVPKPDASFLNISTPGPVMICTERYLNGKHYMNSIALQPGGDYDFKVVLKGRLPGRYHIHPFFNLRDAGQVMGPGAWLDITGNASDFTNDIQTINGEKVNMETFGLENGIFWHSFWALLGTAWLLWWVRRPLFIDRYRMLNAGLEDELITPLDKTIGKAILVSVPLLVFVFYTMTVNKYPNTIPLQAALDQIPPLSTQVNTGEVDVETLRAEYHVPERAMTLSLKIRNGSDNPIQLSEFSTGGIHFFNKALPHLVQNDAKNIVAAAGFSLDNSAPIQPGEQRTILMTAADGLWETEKLDGLIKDADSRLGGLLFLSNSTGERYINSISSAVIPQFN
;
A
#
# COMPACT_ATOMS: atom_id res chain seq x y z
N MET A 1 39.31 -52.34 61.46
CA MET A 1 39.55 -53.77 61.73
C MET A 1 39.18 -54.56 60.49
N MET A 2 40.19 -55.17 59.85
CA MET A 2 40.22 -56.26 58.87
C MET A 2 39.25 -56.36 57.66
N ILE A 3 39.92 -56.45 56.50
CA ILE A 3 39.52 -57.02 55.20
C ILE A 3 39.60 -58.57 55.24
N LYS A 4 38.72 -59.27 54.49
CA LYS A 4 38.92 -60.54 53.71
C LYS A 4 37.56 -60.96 53.11
N ALA A 5 37.29 -61.01 51.80
CA ALA A 5 37.86 -61.72 50.63
C ALA A 5 37.30 -63.15 50.39
N ILE A 6 37.04 -63.46 49.10
CA ILE A 6 36.91 -64.74 48.35
C ILE A 6 35.55 -64.84 47.60
N LEU A 7 35.42 -64.69 46.26
CA LEU A 7 35.87 -65.42 45.04
C LEU A 7 35.07 -66.68 44.65
N LEU A 8 34.79 -66.77 43.33
CA LEU A 8 34.37 -67.89 42.44
C LEU A 8 32.91 -67.81 41.92
N ASN A 9 32.65 -67.35 40.68
CA ASN A 9 32.86 -67.97 39.34
C ASN A 9 31.73 -68.95 38.96
N ASN A 10 30.86 -68.57 38.01
CA ASN A 10 30.51 -69.46 36.90
C ASN A 10 29.75 -68.74 35.76
N SER A 11 30.19 -69.06 34.56
CA SER A 11 29.75 -68.66 33.23
C SER A 11 28.41 -69.27 32.79
N SER A 12 27.59 -68.50 32.08
CA SER A 12 26.79 -69.00 30.94
C SER A 12 26.28 -67.83 30.08
N ASN A 13 26.78 -67.75 28.84
CA ASN A 13 26.14 -67.00 27.76
C ASN A 13 24.83 -67.69 27.39
N VAL A 14 23.72 -66.94 27.37
CA VAL A 14 22.53 -67.27 26.57
C VAL A 14 22.11 -65.99 25.83
N LEU A 15 22.04 -66.09 24.51
CA LEU A 15 21.57 -65.08 23.57
C LEU A 15 20.21 -64.51 23.99
N VAL A 16 20.10 -63.17 24.06
CA VAL A 16 18.82 -62.45 23.95
C VAL A 16 18.91 -61.54 22.72
N GLN A 17 18.00 -61.75 21.78
CA GLN A 17 17.92 -61.09 20.46
C GLN A 17 17.69 -59.57 20.53
N PRO A 18 18.11 -58.80 19.50
CA PRO A 18 17.81 -57.38 19.37
C PRO A 18 16.46 -57.19 18.65
N VAL A 19 15.34 -57.40 19.35
CA VAL A 19 13.99 -57.16 18.78
C VAL A 19 13.30 -55.95 19.42
N ALA A 20 13.78 -55.49 20.59
CA ALA A 20 13.16 -54.37 21.30
C ALA A 20 13.55 -52.97 20.76
N ASP A 21 14.78 -52.80 20.25
CA ASP A 21 15.29 -51.48 19.84
C ASP A 21 14.83 -51.02 18.46
N SER A 22 14.54 -51.96 17.54
CA SER A 22 14.01 -51.63 16.21
C SER A 22 12.55 -51.16 16.31
N HIS A 23 11.74 -51.82 17.13
CA HIS A 23 10.34 -51.46 17.34
C HIS A 23 10.17 -50.10 18.06
N ILE A 24 11.03 -49.76 19.03
CA ILE A 24 10.96 -48.47 19.72
C ILE A 24 11.34 -47.31 18.81
N LYS A 25 12.36 -47.49 17.95
CA LYS A 25 12.77 -46.48 16.94
C LYS A 25 11.69 -46.27 15.87
N GLU A 26 11.07 -47.35 15.39
CA GLU A 26 10.00 -47.29 14.39
C GLU A 26 8.74 -46.61 14.95
N ILE A 27 8.39 -46.87 16.21
CA ILE A 27 7.29 -46.21 16.92
C ILE A 27 7.58 -44.72 17.14
N GLN A 28 8.81 -44.33 17.50
CA GLN A 28 9.19 -42.91 17.64
C GLN A 28 9.18 -42.17 16.30
N GLN A 29 9.68 -42.80 15.23
CA GLN A 29 9.71 -42.22 13.90
C GLN A 29 8.29 -42.03 13.34
N HIS A 30 7.39 -42.98 13.59
CA HIS A 30 5.96 -42.83 13.25
C HIS A 30 5.24 -41.77 14.08
N LYS A 31 5.58 -41.60 15.36
CA LYS A 31 5.01 -40.51 16.19
C LYS A 31 5.49 -39.14 15.71
N PHE A 32 6.75 -39.01 15.33
CA PHE A 32 7.31 -37.77 14.80
C PHE A 32 6.72 -37.41 13.44
N LEU A 33 6.59 -38.39 12.54
CA LEU A 33 5.99 -38.20 11.21
C LEU A 33 4.49 -37.84 11.31
N LYS A 34 3.75 -38.47 12.22
CA LYS A 34 2.34 -38.12 12.49
C LYS A 34 2.19 -36.73 13.10
N GLY A 35 3.10 -36.34 14.00
CA GLY A 35 3.14 -34.99 14.56
C GLY A 35 3.41 -33.92 13.51
N PHE A 36 4.35 -34.18 12.59
CA PHE A 36 4.68 -33.26 11.50
C PHE A 36 3.53 -33.15 10.48
N LEU A 37 2.88 -34.26 10.14
CA LEU A 37 1.68 -34.27 9.27
C LEU A 37 0.51 -33.52 9.90
N PHE A 38 0.30 -33.68 11.21
CA PHE A 38 -0.76 -32.98 11.95
C PHE A 38 -0.49 -31.47 12.03
N LEU A 39 0.75 -31.07 12.27
CA LEU A 39 1.15 -29.66 12.29
C LEU A 39 1.05 -29.03 10.89
N SER A 40 1.45 -29.77 9.85
CA SER A 40 1.31 -29.32 8.46
C SER A 40 -0.17 -29.18 8.07
N MET A 41 -1.03 -30.10 8.50
CA MET A 41 -2.48 -30.03 8.26
C MET A 41 -3.13 -28.85 9.00
N LEU A 42 -2.72 -28.57 10.24
CA LEU A 42 -3.15 -27.39 10.99
C LEU A 42 -2.69 -26.10 10.33
N PHE A 43 -1.45 -26.05 9.82
CA PHE A 43 -0.92 -24.91 9.09
C PHE A 43 -1.67 -24.69 7.76
N SER A 44 -1.98 -25.76 7.04
CA SER A 44 -2.81 -25.71 5.82
C SER A 44 -4.25 -25.24 6.11
N LEU A 45 -4.88 -25.70 7.19
CA LEU A 45 -6.21 -25.23 7.60
C LEU A 45 -6.18 -23.74 8.01
N TYR A 46 -5.12 -23.30 8.69
CA TYR A 46 -4.97 -21.90 9.10
C TYR A 46 -4.88 -20.97 7.89
N ILE A 47 -4.08 -21.34 6.87
CA ILE A 47 -3.98 -20.60 5.60
C ILE A 47 -5.33 -20.53 4.86
N LEU A 48 -6.13 -21.60 4.90
CA LEU A 48 -7.45 -21.66 4.23
C LEU A 48 -8.53 -20.79 4.89
N THR A 49 -8.33 -20.37 6.15
CA THR A 49 -9.31 -19.54 6.90
C THR A 49 -9.02 -18.05 6.89
N LEU A 50 -7.93 -17.61 6.25
CA LEU A 50 -7.64 -16.20 6.05
C LEU A 50 -8.61 -15.63 5.01
N GLN A 51 -9.76 -15.17 5.47
CA GLN A 51 -10.60 -14.25 4.69
C GLN A 51 -9.76 -12.98 4.44
N PRO A 52 -9.54 -12.56 3.18
CA PRO A 52 -8.90 -11.28 2.92
C PRO A 52 -9.79 -10.18 3.50
N ALA A 53 -9.34 -9.56 4.59
CA ALA A 53 -9.97 -8.37 5.11
C ALA A 53 -9.92 -7.30 4.01
N ARG A 54 -11.08 -6.97 3.43
CA ARG A 54 -11.25 -5.85 2.51
C ARG A 54 -11.39 -4.57 3.33
N ALA A 55 -10.37 -4.27 4.13
CA ALA A 55 -10.32 -3.10 4.97
C ALA A 55 -9.53 -2.01 4.26
N HIS A 56 -10.24 -0.96 3.89
CA HIS A 56 -9.71 0.28 3.37
C HIS A 56 -9.24 1.14 4.54
N GLY A 57 -7.97 1.56 4.52
CA GLY A 57 -7.29 2.16 5.67
C GLY A 57 -7.61 3.64 5.91
N GLU A 58 -8.28 4.34 4.98
CA GLU A 58 -8.44 5.80 5.05
C GLU A 58 -9.12 6.29 6.34
N LYS A 59 -10.07 5.51 6.87
CA LYS A 59 -10.83 5.88 8.06
C LYS A 59 -10.00 5.86 9.34
N ASN A 60 -8.83 5.24 9.31
CA ASN A 60 -7.95 5.17 10.47
C ASN A 60 -6.86 6.24 10.46
N LEU A 61 -6.72 7.01 9.37
CA LEU A 61 -5.88 8.19 9.35
C LEU A 61 -6.58 9.36 10.04
N GLU A 62 -5.82 10.18 10.76
CA GLU A 62 -6.34 11.34 11.46
C GLU A 62 -7.08 12.28 10.49
N PRO A 63 -8.32 12.68 10.81
CA PRO A 63 -9.14 13.56 9.97
C PRO A 63 -8.42 14.82 9.50
N TYR A 64 -7.70 15.53 10.37
CA TYR A 64 -7.03 16.78 9.98
C TYR A 64 -5.99 16.54 8.87
N VAL A 65 -5.31 15.39 8.84
CA VAL A 65 -4.35 15.03 7.78
C VAL A 65 -5.09 14.87 6.46
N ARG A 66 -6.22 14.14 6.46
CA ARG A 66 -7.04 13.92 5.26
C ARG A 66 -7.64 15.22 4.70
N MET A 67 -7.94 16.18 5.56
CA MET A 67 -8.60 17.42 5.20
C MET A 67 -7.63 18.54 4.77
N ARG A 68 -6.43 18.58 5.36
CA ARG A 68 -5.50 19.73 5.25
C ARG A 68 -4.20 19.41 4.52
N THR A 69 -4.09 18.27 3.84
CA THR A 69 -2.92 17.94 3.01
C THR A 69 -3.26 17.99 1.53
N ILE A 70 -3.60 16.86 0.92
CA ILE A 70 -3.97 16.75 -0.49
C ILE A 70 -5.49 16.82 -0.62
N GLN A 71 -5.98 17.87 -1.27
CA GLN A 71 -7.39 18.13 -1.48
C GLN A 71 -7.78 17.74 -2.91
N TRP A 72 -8.44 16.59 -3.06
CA TRP A 72 -8.79 16.00 -4.36
C TRP A 72 -10.06 16.61 -4.94
N TYR A 73 -10.09 16.82 -6.25
CA TYR A 73 -11.29 17.29 -6.96
C TYR A 73 -11.31 16.80 -8.41
N ASP A 74 -12.50 16.79 -9.01
CA ASP A 74 -12.73 16.34 -10.39
C ASP A 74 -12.22 14.93 -10.72
N VAL A 75 -12.14 14.04 -9.72
CA VAL A 75 -11.68 12.66 -9.91
C VAL A 75 -12.73 11.85 -10.67
N LYS A 76 -12.31 11.20 -11.75
CA LYS A 76 -13.17 10.49 -12.69
C LYS A 76 -12.53 9.18 -13.12
N TRP A 77 -13.35 8.15 -13.25
CA TRP A 77 -12.97 6.85 -13.78
C TRP A 77 -13.53 6.67 -15.19
N SER A 78 -12.71 6.20 -16.13
CA SER A 78 -13.13 6.00 -17.54
C SER A 78 -14.16 4.87 -17.70
N GLY A 79 -14.27 4.01 -16.71
CA GLY A 79 -15.22 2.90 -16.66
C GLY A 79 -15.10 2.14 -15.34
N GLN A 80 -16.10 1.30 -15.06
CA GLN A 80 -16.15 0.52 -13.82
C GLN A 80 -16.24 -0.97 -14.03
N LYS A 81 -16.43 -1.39 -15.28
CA LYS A 81 -16.44 -2.79 -15.68
C LYS A 81 -15.39 -2.97 -16.75
N LEU A 82 -14.47 -3.89 -16.52
CA LEU A 82 -13.39 -4.18 -17.44
C LEU A 82 -13.10 -5.68 -17.44
N ASN A 83 -12.61 -6.19 -18.57
CA ASN A 83 -12.09 -7.55 -18.62
C ASN A 83 -10.63 -7.57 -18.18
N VAL A 84 -10.12 -8.75 -17.81
CA VAL A 84 -8.67 -9.00 -17.75
C VAL A 84 -8.03 -8.53 -19.07
N ASN A 85 -6.86 -7.90 -18.96
CA ASN A 85 -6.13 -7.20 -20.02
C ASN A 85 -6.73 -5.89 -20.55
N SER A 86 -7.97 -5.54 -20.20
CA SER A 86 -8.52 -4.24 -20.56
C SER A 86 -7.99 -3.15 -19.63
N GLU A 87 -7.93 -1.92 -20.15
CA GLU A 87 -7.48 -0.77 -19.38
C GLU A 87 -8.64 0.07 -18.87
N VAL A 88 -8.42 0.68 -17.71
CA VAL A 88 -9.23 1.74 -17.13
C VAL A 88 -8.31 2.88 -16.73
N THR A 89 -8.77 4.11 -16.90
CA THR A 89 -8.03 5.31 -16.52
C THR A 89 -8.74 6.02 -15.39
N VAL A 90 -7.99 6.42 -14.37
CA VAL A 90 -8.43 7.42 -13.39
C VAL A 90 -7.73 8.74 -13.69
N THR A 91 -8.52 9.80 -13.84
CA THR A 91 -8.03 11.17 -13.96
C THR A 91 -8.58 12.02 -12.84
N GLY A 92 -7.94 13.13 -12.55
CA GLY A 92 -8.47 14.10 -11.62
C GLY A 92 -7.50 15.23 -11.37
N LYS A 93 -7.84 16.05 -10.39
CA LYS A 93 -7.04 17.18 -9.94
C LYS A 93 -6.84 17.08 -8.45
N PHE A 94 -5.79 17.71 -7.96
CA PHE A 94 -5.63 17.91 -6.54
C PHE A 94 -4.91 19.23 -6.27
N HIS A 95 -5.29 19.82 -5.15
CA HIS A 95 -4.66 20.98 -4.57
C HIS A 95 -3.83 20.55 -3.37
N VAL A 96 -2.60 21.04 -3.27
CA VAL A 96 -1.75 20.82 -2.10
C VAL A 96 -2.01 21.99 -1.15
N ALA A 97 -2.69 21.76 -0.03
CA ALA A 97 -3.11 22.84 0.86
C ALA A 97 -1.95 23.74 1.32
N GLU A 98 -2.17 25.06 1.34
CA GLU A 98 -1.18 26.03 1.80
C GLU A 98 -0.95 25.97 3.31
N ASP A 99 -2.03 25.81 4.09
CA ASP A 99 -1.99 25.65 5.55
C ASP A 99 -1.67 24.20 5.94
N TRP A 100 -0.51 23.73 5.47
CA TRP A 100 -0.04 22.37 5.68
C TRP A 100 0.17 22.08 7.19
N PRO A 101 -0.37 20.96 7.73
CA PRO A 101 -0.24 20.65 9.15
C PRO A 101 1.22 20.50 9.59
N VAL A 102 1.58 21.14 10.69
CA VAL A 102 2.96 21.15 11.21
C VAL A 102 3.45 19.77 11.62
N SER A 103 2.53 18.90 12.07
CA SER A 103 2.81 17.52 12.44
C SER A 103 3.07 16.60 11.26
N VAL A 104 2.77 17.04 10.03
CA VAL A 104 2.94 16.25 8.80
C VAL A 104 4.17 16.78 8.06
N PRO A 105 5.18 15.94 7.77
CA PRO A 105 6.29 16.32 6.90
C PRO A 105 5.82 16.97 5.59
N LYS A 106 6.53 18.01 5.15
CA LYS A 106 6.21 18.66 3.87
C LYS A 106 6.31 17.67 2.71
N PRO A 107 5.52 17.84 1.63
CA PRO A 107 5.44 16.85 0.57
C PRO A 107 6.61 16.94 -0.43
N ASP A 108 7.83 17.15 0.07
CA ASP A 108 9.08 17.30 -0.69
C ASP A 108 9.49 15.99 -1.39
N ALA A 109 8.94 14.86 -0.93
CA ALA A 109 9.01 13.57 -1.59
C ALA A 109 7.69 12.82 -1.41
N SER A 110 6.97 12.65 -2.50
CA SER A 110 5.63 12.08 -2.55
C SER A 110 5.52 11.10 -3.73
N PHE A 111 4.65 10.10 -3.63
CA PHE A 111 4.42 9.14 -4.71
C PHE A 111 2.93 8.87 -4.92
N LEU A 112 2.41 9.24 -6.09
CA LEU A 112 1.03 8.92 -6.49
C LEU A 112 0.93 7.42 -6.73
N ASN A 113 0.06 6.76 -6.02
CA ASN A 113 -0.17 5.34 -6.14
C ASN A 113 -1.66 5.03 -6.21
N ILE A 114 -1.98 3.78 -6.49
CA ILE A 114 -3.34 3.28 -6.53
C ILE A 114 -3.50 2.21 -5.45
N SER A 115 -4.50 2.38 -4.60
CA SER A 115 -4.78 1.45 -3.50
C SER A 115 -5.49 0.23 -4.07
N THR A 116 -4.80 -0.91 -4.03
CA THR A 116 -5.30 -2.20 -4.50
C THR A 116 -4.92 -3.31 -3.51
N PRO A 117 -5.78 -4.32 -3.28
CA PRO A 117 -5.41 -5.49 -2.47
C PRO A 117 -4.47 -6.40 -3.29
N GLY A 118 -3.17 -6.09 -3.25
CA GLY A 118 -2.19 -6.72 -4.13
C GLY A 118 -2.36 -6.29 -5.60
N PRO A 119 -1.66 -6.94 -6.56
CA PRO A 119 -1.71 -6.58 -7.98
C PRO A 119 -2.94 -7.18 -8.66
N VAL A 120 -4.14 -6.82 -8.22
CA VAL A 120 -5.40 -7.14 -8.93
C VAL A 120 -5.51 -6.36 -10.23
N MET A 121 -4.77 -5.25 -10.32
CA MET A 121 -4.55 -4.43 -11.49
C MET A 121 -3.06 -4.03 -11.50
N ILE A 122 -2.50 -3.77 -12.67
CA ILE A 122 -1.16 -3.18 -12.80
C ILE A 122 -1.27 -1.73 -13.25
N CYS A 123 -0.40 -0.86 -12.75
CA CYS A 123 -0.24 0.50 -13.25
C CYS A 123 0.63 0.46 -14.50
N THR A 124 0.06 0.78 -15.66
CA THR A 124 0.79 0.82 -16.94
C THR A 124 1.39 2.19 -17.20
N GLU A 125 0.67 3.26 -16.83
CA GLU A 125 1.13 4.63 -17.03
C GLU A 125 0.73 5.54 -15.88
N ARG A 126 1.55 6.55 -15.62
CA ARG A 126 1.28 7.59 -14.62
C ARG A 126 1.77 8.94 -15.13
N TYR A 127 0.91 9.95 -14.97
CA TYR A 127 1.19 11.32 -15.38
C TYR A 127 0.84 12.31 -14.28
N LEU A 128 1.62 13.38 -14.24
CA LEU A 128 1.32 14.60 -13.53
C LEU A 128 1.51 15.79 -14.47
N ASN A 129 0.52 16.67 -14.58
CA ASN A 129 0.55 17.83 -15.47
C ASN A 129 0.92 17.44 -16.92
N GLY A 130 0.40 16.29 -17.38
CA GLY A 130 0.68 15.72 -18.71
C GLY A 130 2.08 15.11 -18.87
N LYS A 131 2.95 15.19 -17.86
CA LYS A 131 4.30 14.60 -17.89
C LYS A 131 4.27 13.20 -17.29
N HIS A 132 4.77 12.25 -18.07
CA HIS A 132 4.94 10.88 -17.60
C HIS A 132 6.06 10.81 -16.56
N TYR A 133 5.85 10.06 -15.47
CA TYR A 133 6.86 9.88 -14.43
C TYR A 133 6.72 8.53 -13.72
N MET A 134 7.83 8.06 -13.14
CA MET A 134 7.93 6.75 -12.52
C MET A 134 8.50 6.78 -11.09
N ASN A 135 9.15 7.87 -10.69
CA ASN A 135 9.76 8.00 -9.38
C ASN A 135 8.90 8.82 -8.41
N SER A 136 9.44 9.07 -7.22
CA SER A 136 8.85 10.05 -6.30
C SER A 136 8.96 11.46 -6.89
N ILE A 137 8.04 12.34 -6.51
CA ILE A 137 7.96 13.74 -6.92
C ILE A 137 7.97 14.67 -5.71
N ALA A 138 8.48 15.89 -5.87
CA ALA A 138 8.22 16.96 -4.90
C ALA A 138 6.93 17.71 -5.26
N LEU A 139 6.05 17.92 -4.28
CA LEU A 139 4.84 18.73 -4.43
C LEU A 139 5.03 20.06 -3.71
N GLN A 140 4.45 21.12 -4.25
CA GLN A 140 4.53 22.48 -3.67
C GLN A 140 3.23 22.81 -2.94
N PRO A 141 3.25 23.16 -1.65
CA PRO A 141 2.10 23.76 -0.97
C PRO A 141 1.56 24.98 -1.73
N GLY A 142 0.24 25.06 -1.87
CA GLY A 142 -0.49 25.99 -2.74
C GLY A 142 -0.52 25.60 -4.22
N GLY A 143 0.14 24.50 -4.61
CA GLY A 143 0.21 24.05 -5.98
C GLY A 143 -1.01 23.21 -6.39
N ASP A 144 -1.53 23.50 -7.59
CA ASP A 144 -2.55 22.69 -8.25
C ASP A 144 -1.92 21.75 -9.29
N TYR A 145 -2.45 20.53 -9.38
CA TYR A 145 -1.92 19.50 -10.27
C TYR A 145 -3.03 18.67 -10.89
N ASP A 146 -2.84 18.29 -12.16
CA ASP A 146 -3.66 17.31 -12.86
C ASP A 146 -2.95 15.96 -12.84
N PHE A 147 -3.67 14.89 -12.53
CA PHE A 147 -3.13 13.53 -12.58
C PHE A 147 -3.91 12.63 -13.52
N LYS A 148 -3.19 11.64 -14.05
CA LYS A 148 -3.75 10.52 -14.81
C LYS A 148 -3.00 9.25 -14.43
N VAL A 149 -3.72 8.18 -14.14
CA VAL A 149 -3.16 6.84 -13.97
C VAL A 149 -3.92 5.87 -14.87
N VAL A 150 -3.19 5.10 -15.66
CA VAL A 150 -3.74 4.03 -16.51
C VAL A 150 -3.47 2.70 -15.83
N LEU A 151 -4.53 1.90 -15.72
CA LEU A 151 -4.50 0.63 -15.00
C LEU A 151 -5.03 -0.49 -15.89
N LYS A 152 -4.35 -1.62 -15.90
CA LYS A 152 -4.74 -2.82 -16.65
C LYS A 152 -5.28 -3.90 -15.70
N GLY A 153 -6.46 -4.44 -15.99
CA GLY A 153 -7.11 -5.48 -15.19
C GLY A 153 -6.31 -6.80 -15.20
N ARG A 154 -6.03 -7.38 -14.03
CA ARG A 154 -5.25 -8.62 -13.88
C ARG A 154 -6.03 -9.76 -13.24
N LEU A 155 -6.64 -9.54 -12.07
CA LEU A 155 -7.38 -10.57 -11.34
C LEU A 155 -8.88 -10.28 -11.35
N PRO A 156 -9.73 -11.22 -11.80
CA PRO A 156 -11.17 -11.05 -11.72
C PRO A 156 -11.67 -10.79 -10.29
N GLY A 157 -12.73 -10.00 -10.15
CA GLY A 157 -13.34 -9.67 -8.87
C GLY A 157 -13.86 -8.23 -8.78
N ARG A 158 -14.50 -7.92 -7.66
CA ARG A 158 -15.00 -6.57 -7.34
C ARG A 158 -14.13 -5.92 -6.28
N TYR A 159 -13.48 -4.82 -6.64
CA TYR A 159 -12.48 -4.13 -5.81
C TYR A 159 -12.80 -2.65 -5.66
N HIS A 160 -12.59 -2.09 -4.47
CA HIS A 160 -12.72 -0.65 -4.26
C HIS A 160 -11.33 -0.03 -4.36
N ILE A 161 -11.12 0.87 -5.31
CA ILE A 161 -9.80 1.34 -5.72
C ILE A 161 -9.72 2.85 -5.55
N HIS A 162 -8.62 3.34 -4.97
CA HIS A 162 -8.40 4.77 -4.72
C HIS A 162 -7.11 5.25 -5.37
N PRO A 163 -7.07 6.44 -5.99
CA PRO A 163 -5.82 7.18 -6.10
C PRO A 163 -5.41 7.67 -4.71
N PHE A 164 -4.11 7.67 -4.42
CA PHE A 164 -3.61 8.20 -3.16
C PHE A 164 -2.16 8.67 -3.29
N PHE A 165 -1.74 9.58 -2.42
CA PHE A 165 -0.33 9.93 -2.29
C PHE A 165 0.29 9.23 -1.10
N ASN A 166 1.44 8.61 -1.30
CA ASN A 166 2.36 8.31 -0.20
C ASN A 166 3.20 9.55 0.03
N LEU A 167 3.09 10.15 1.21
CA LEU A 167 3.95 11.21 1.67
C LEU A 167 5.09 10.59 2.47
N ARG A 168 6.32 10.94 2.12
CA ARG A 168 7.50 10.48 2.86
C ARG A 168 7.36 10.84 4.35
N ASP A 169 7.62 9.87 5.21
CA ASP A 169 7.61 10.00 6.67
C ASP A 169 6.24 10.37 7.29
N ALA A 170 5.14 10.37 6.52
CA ALA A 170 3.78 10.59 7.02
C ALA A 170 2.80 9.45 6.68
N GLY A 171 2.96 8.80 5.52
CA GLY A 171 2.09 7.71 5.09
C GLY A 171 1.12 8.09 3.97
N GLN A 172 -0.07 7.49 3.96
CA GLN A 172 -0.96 7.48 2.79
C GLN A 172 -2.10 8.48 2.93
N VAL A 173 -2.19 9.45 2.01
CA VAL A 173 -3.34 10.35 1.90
C VAL A 173 -4.22 9.87 0.75
N MET A 174 -5.31 9.20 1.12
CA MET A 174 -6.26 8.59 0.19
C MET A 174 -7.17 9.62 -0.47
N GLY A 175 -7.31 9.52 -1.78
CA GLY A 175 -8.32 10.23 -2.56
C GLY A 175 -9.63 9.44 -2.65
N PRO A 176 -10.62 9.95 -3.41
CA PRO A 176 -11.92 9.31 -3.56
C PRO A 176 -11.83 7.99 -4.32
N GLY A 177 -12.45 6.95 -3.75
CA GLY A 177 -12.43 5.60 -4.30
C GLY A 177 -13.63 5.28 -5.19
N ALA A 178 -13.46 4.28 -6.06
CA ALA A 178 -14.55 3.72 -6.84
C ALA A 178 -14.51 2.18 -6.84
N TRP A 179 -15.69 1.56 -6.94
CA TRP A 179 -15.79 0.11 -7.13
C TRP A 179 -15.58 -0.24 -8.60
N LEU A 180 -14.64 -1.14 -8.86
CA LEU A 180 -14.34 -1.69 -10.19
C LEU A 180 -14.60 -3.19 -10.20
N ASP A 181 -15.30 -3.64 -11.23
CA ASP A 181 -15.59 -5.04 -11.52
C ASP A 181 -14.69 -5.54 -12.66
N ILE A 182 -13.79 -6.47 -12.34
CA ILE A 182 -12.90 -7.13 -13.31
C ILE A 182 -13.49 -8.50 -13.64
N THR A 183 -13.74 -8.77 -14.92
CA THR A 183 -14.27 -10.05 -15.42
C THR A 183 -13.28 -10.78 -16.32
N GLY A 184 -13.52 -12.06 -16.61
CA GLY A 184 -12.62 -12.90 -17.42
C GLY A 184 -11.83 -13.91 -16.57
N ASN A 185 -10.71 -14.41 -17.08
CA ASN A 185 -9.87 -15.39 -16.42
C ASN A 185 -8.47 -14.81 -16.12
N ALA A 186 -7.97 -15.01 -14.90
CA ALA A 186 -6.65 -14.54 -14.49
C ALA A 186 -5.51 -15.18 -15.30
N SER A 187 -5.69 -16.43 -15.79
CA SER A 187 -4.67 -17.11 -16.61
C SER A 187 -4.42 -16.43 -17.95
N ASP A 188 -5.36 -15.61 -18.42
CA ASP A 188 -5.28 -14.96 -19.73
C ASP A 188 -4.47 -13.65 -19.67
N PHE A 189 -4.09 -13.22 -18.47
CA PHE A 189 -3.36 -11.97 -18.28
C PHE A 189 -1.97 -12.00 -18.91
N THR A 190 -1.63 -10.95 -19.66
CA THR A 190 -0.28 -10.71 -20.16
C THR A 190 0.16 -9.28 -19.82
N ASN A 191 1.46 -9.09 -19.62
CA ASN A 191 2.09 -7.78 -19.47
C ASN A 191 3.27 -7.65 -20.44
N ASP A 192 2.94 -7.54 -21.72
CA ASP A 192 3.94 -7.51 -22.78
C ASP A 192 4.62 -6.14 -22.86
N ILE A 193 5.94 -6.12 -22.64
CA ILE A 193 6.79 -4.94 -22.73
C ILE A 193 7.83 -5.17 -23.82
N GLN A 194 8.11 -4.14 -24.60
CA GLN A 194 9.24 -4.13 -25.53
C GLN A 194 10.46 -3.51 -24.83
N THR A 195 11.54 -4.28 -24.74
CA THR A 195 12.80 -3.75 -24.18
C THR A 195 13.51 -2.86 -25.21
N ILE A 196 14.54 -2.13 -24.78
CA ILE A 196 15.31 -1.20 -25.64
C ILE A 196 15.93 -1.92 -26.84
N ASN A 197 16.27 -3.21 -26.71
CA ASN A 197 16.84 -4.00 -27.81
C ASN A 197 15.77 -4.52 -28.80
N GLY A 198 14.49 -4.22 -28.58
CA GLY A 198 13.36 -4.62 -29.42
C GLY A 198 12.70 -5.94 -29.03
N GLU A 199 13.26 -6.71 -28.08
CA GLU A 199 12.69 -7.96 -27.58
C GLU A 199 11.36 -7.72 -26.87
N LYS A 200 10.33 -8.51 -27.20
CA LYS A 200 9.05 -8.52 -26.50
C LYS A 200 9.07 -9.56 -25.40
N VAL A 201 8.82 -9.12 -24.17
CA VAL A 201 8.81 -9.98 -22.98
C VAL A 201 7.50 -9.81 -22.23
N ASN A 202 6.92 -10.92 -21.76
CA ASN A 202 5.76 -10.87 -20.88
C ASN A 202 6.24 -10.75 -19.43
N MET A 203 6.12 -9.56 -18.85
CA MET A 203 6.56 -9.24 -17.49
C MET A 203 5.79 -10.00 -16.39
N GLU A 204 4.66 -10.64 -16.70
CA GLU A 204 3.98 -11.53 -15.73
C GLU A 204 4.83 -12.76 -15.39
N THR A 205 5.66 -13.25 -16.33
CA THR A 205 6.42 -14.49 -16.18
C THR A 205 7.91 -14.35 -16.49
N PHE A 206 8.34 -13.23 -17.07
CA PHE A 206 9.72 -13.03 -17.51
C PHE A 206 10.71 -13.17 -16.36
N GLY A 207 11.71 -14.04 -16.55
CA GLY A 207 12.76 -14.30 -15.57
C GLY A 207 12.36 -15.27 -14.44
N LEU A 208 11.09 -15.63 -14.29
CA LEU A 208 10.61 -16.48 -13.19
C LEU A 208 11.27 -17.87 -13.21
N GLU A 209 11.24 -18.56 -14.35
CA GLU A 209 11.83 -19.90 -14.49
C GLU A 209 13.34 -19.88 -14.21
N ASN A 210 14.05 -18.90 -14.78
CA ASN A 210 15.48 -18.73 -14.55
C ASN A 210 15.78 -18.44 -13.06
N GLY A 211 14.95 -17.61 -12.42
CA GLY A 211 15.02 -17.34 -10.98
C GLY A 211 14.85 -18.62 -10.16
N ILE A 212 13.78 -19.38 -10.42
CA ILE A 212 13.50 -20.65 -9.72
C ILE A 212 14.66 -21.63 -9.91
N PHE A 213 15.17 -21.77 -11.13
CA PHE A 213 16.26 -22.68 -11.44
C PHE A 213 17.52 -22.36 -10.63
N TRP A 214 18.03 -21.13 -10.68
CA TRP A 214 19.28 -20.77 -10.01
C TRP A 214 19.17 -20.85 -8.48
N HIS A 215 18.03 -20.44 -7.91
CA HIS A 215 17.81 -20.55 -6.47
C HIS A 215 17.73 -22.02 -6.05
N SER A 216 17.01 -22.85 -6.81
CA SER A 216 16.88 -24.28 -6.51
C SER A 216 18.22 -25.01 -6.64
N PHE A 217 19.03 -24.68 -7.65
CA PHE A 217 20.35 -25.24 -7.86
C PHE A 217 21.26 -25.00 -6.63
N TRP A 218 21.35 -23.76 -6.15
CA TRP A 218 22.17 -23.43 -4.98
C TRP A 218 21.57 -23.98 -3.68
N ALA A 219 20.25 -23.99 -3.54
CA ALA A 219 19.57 -24.58 -2.39
C ALA A 219 19.85 -26.08 -2.27
N LEU A 220 19.85 -26.81 -3.38
CA LEU A 220 20.19 -28.24 -3.42
C LEU A 220 21.65 -28.47 -3.06
N LEU A 221 22.58 -27.67 -3.58
CA LEU A 221 24.01 -27.78 -3.24
C LEU A 221 24.26 -27.50 -1.75
N GLY A 222 23.66 -26.45 -1.21
CA GLY A 222 23.74 -26.11 0.22
C GLY A 222 23.14 -27.22 1.08
N THR A 223 21.99 -27.77 0.67
CA THR A 223 21.35 -28.90 1.36
C THR A 223 22.23 -30.15 1.33
N ALA A 224 22.85 -30.47 0.20
CA ALA A 224 23.78 -31.60 0.08
C ALA A 224 24.98 -31.46 1.02
N TRP A 225 25.54 -30.25 1.15
CA TRP A 225 26.60 -29.97 2.11
C TRP A 225 26.14 -30.16 3.56
N LEU A 226 24.95 -29.68 3.92
CA LEU A 226 24.41 -29.89 5.27
C LEU A 226 24.16 -31.38 5.55
N LEU A 227 23.55 -32.11 4.62
CA LEU A 227 23.31 -33.55 4.75
C LEU A 227 24.62 -34.33 4.88
N TRP A 228 25.69 -33.89 4.21
CA TRP A 228 27.03 -34.48 4.37
C TRP A 228 27.54 -34.43 5.81
N TRP A 229 27.20 -33.38 6.56
CA TRP A 229 27.60 -33.25 7.96
C TRP A 229 26.60 -33.92 8.91
N VAL A 230 25.30 -33.75 8.67
CA VAL A 230 24.20 -34.29 9.49
C VAL A 230 24.18 -35.83 9.49
N ARG A 231 24.72 -36.49 8.46
CA ARG A 231 24.82 -37.96 8.42
C ARG A 231 25.64 -38.56 9.58
N ARG A 232 26.44 -37.75 10.30
CA ARG A 232 27.19 -38.13 11.50
C ARG A 232 26.69 -37.32 12.70
N PRO A 233 26.85 -37.81 13.94
CA PRO A 233 26.50 -37.05 15.13
C PRO A 233 27.16 -35.66 15.13
N LEU A 234 26.34 -34.62 15.28
CA LEU A 234 26.79 -33.23 15.08
C LEU A 234 27.14 -32.50 16.37
N PHE A 235 26.24 -32.48 17.35
CA PHE A 235 26.35 -31.56 18.46
C PHE A 235 26.98 -32.20 19.70
N ILE A 236 26.27 -33.12 20.38
CA ILE A 236 26.71 -33.66 21.68
C ILE A 236 28.02 -34.46 21.55
N ASP A 237 28.12 -35.33 20.54
CA ASP A 237 29.29 -36.21 20.42
C ASP A 237 30.54 -35.44 19.98
N ARG A 238 30.41 -34.50 19.04
CA ARG A 238 31.55 -33.65 18.64
C ARG A 238 32.02 -32.74 19.77
N TYR A 239 31.09 -32.23 20.59
CA TYR A 239 31.43 -31.47 21.79
C TYR A 239 32.20 -32.31 22.82
N ARG A 240 31.80 -33.57 23.03
CA ARG A 240 32.52 -34.49 23.92
C ARG A 240 33.93 -34.80 23.39
N MET A 241 34.07 -35.04 22.09
CA MET A 241 35.35 -35.29 21.45
C MET A 241 36.30 -34.08 21.55
N LEU A 242 35.77 -32.86 21.38
CA LEU A 242 36.53 -31.62 21.64
C LEU A 242 37.05 -31.58 23.08
N ASN A 243 36.19 -31.80 24.07
CA ASN A 243 36.58 -31.80 25.49
C ASN A 243 37.59 -32.90 25.85
N ALA A 244 37.60 -34.00 25.10
CA ALA A 244 38.54 -35.11 25.28
C ALA A 244 39.89 -34.89 24.56
N GLY A 245 40.08 -33.77 23.86
CA GLY A 245 41.28 -33.49 23.07
C GLY A 245 41.38 -34.28 21.76
N LEU A 246 40.27 -34.86 21.28
CA LEU A 246 40.19 -35.66 20.04
C LEU A 246 39.75 -34.80 18.84
N GLU A 247 40.25 -33.58 18.76
CA GLU A 247 39.83 -32.61 17.75
C GLU A 247 40.22 -33.01 16.32
N ASP A 248 41.35 -33.71 16.15
CA ASP A 248 41.80 -34.22 14.85
C ASP A 248 40.88 -35.30 14.25
N GLU A 249 40.11 -35.99 15.08
CA GLU A 249 39.17 -37.03 14.64
C GLU A 249 37.85 -36.46 14.13
N LEU A 250 37.53 -35.20 14.48
CA LEU A 250 36.28 -34.55 14.09
C LEU A 250 36.17 -34.32 12.59
N ILE A 251 37.29 -34.16 11.90
CA ILE A 251 37.36 -33.81 10.47
C ILE A 251 38.27 -34.80 9.75
N THR A 252 37.66 -35.71 9.01
CA THR A 252 38.40 -36.75 8.30
C THR A 252 39.16 -36.19 7.09
N PRO A 253 40.17 -36.90 6.56
CA PRO A 253 40.81 -36.53 5.31
C PRO A 253 39.83 -36.38 4.14
N LEU A 254 38.79 -37.22 4.09
CA LEU A 254 37.73 -37.13 3.10
C LEU A 254 36.94 -35.82 3.23
N ASP A 255 36.60 -35.41 4.45
CA ASP A 255 35.93 -34.12 4.72
C ASP A 255 36.78 -32.94 4.23
N LYS A 256 38.10 -32.98 4.49
CA LYS A 256 39.05 -31.96 4.00
C LYS A 256 39.11 -31.95 2.48
N THR A 257 39.13 -33.12 1.83
CA THR A 257 39.16 -33.22 0.36
C THR A 257 37.87 -32.70 -0.28
N ILE A 258 36.71 -33.07 0.25
CA ILE A 258 35.42 -32.55 -0.23
C ILE A 258 35.33 -31.04 0.01
N GLY A 259 35.77 -30.56 1.18
CA GLY A 259 35.83 -29.13 1.48
C GLY A 259 36.71 -28.37 0.48
N LYS A 260 37.89 -28.89 0.15
CA LYS A 260 38.76 -28.32 -0.90
C LYS A 260 38.11 -28.35 -2.28
N ALA A 261 37.44 -29.45 -2.64
CA ALA A 261 36.73 -29.57 -3.90
C ALA A 261 35.64 -28.49 -4.01
N ILE A 262 34.79 -28.35 -2.99
CA ILE A 262 33.75 -27.31 -2.96
C ILE A 262 34.36 -25.91 -3.02
N LEU A 263 35.44 -25.66 -2.27
CA LEU A 263 36.12 -24.36 -2.22
C LEU A 263 36.65 -23.93 -3.60
N VAL A 264 37.04 -24.87 -4.46
CA VAL A 264 37.49 -24.58 -5.83
C VAL A 264 36.31 -24.57 -6.82
N SER A 265 35.43 -25.57 -6.73
CA SER A 265 34.33 -25.74 -7.67
C SER A 265 33.29 -24.63 -7.59
N VAL A 266 32.94 -24.15 -6.40
CA VAL A 266 31.90 -23.11 -6.26
C VAL A 266 32.33 -21.79 -6.91
N PRO A 267 33.51 -21.20 -6.61
CA PRO A 267 33.97 -20.00 -7.30
C PRO A 267 34.09 -20.20 -8.82
N LEU A 268 34.55 -21.38 -9.26
CA LEU A 268 34.63 -21.69 -10.69
C LEU A 268 33.25 -21.70 -11.35
N LEU A 269 32.25 -22.33 -10.71
CA LEU A 269 30.86 -22.33 -11.19
C LEU A 269 30.29 -20.91 -11.21
N VAL A 270 30.52 -20.10 -10.17
CA VAL A 270 30.11 -18.70 -10.12
C VAL A 270 30.72 -17.91 -11.29
N PHE A 271 32.02 -18.08 -11.55
CA PHE A 271 32.68 -17.43 -12.69
C PHE A 271 32.08 -17.85 -14.03
N VAL A 272 31.87 -19.14 -14.25
CA VAL A 272 31.24 -19.67 -15.47
C VAL A 272 29.84 -19.08 -15.66
N PHE A 273 28.99 -19.11 -14.62
CA PHE A 273 27.63 -18.58 -14.69
C PHE A 273 27.60 -17.07 -14.88
N TYR A 274 28.51 -16.34 -14.24
CA TYR A 274 28.69 -14.91 -14.47
C TYR A 274 29.03 -14.62 -15.93
N THR A 275 30.02 -15.31 -16.50
CA THR A 275 30.38 -15.14 -17.91
C THR A 275 29.22 -15.49 -18.84
N MET A 276 28.51 -16.59 -18.58
CA MET A 276 27.33 -16.99 -19.37
C MET A 276 26.23 -15.92 -19.33
N THR A 277 25.94 -15.34 -18.16
CA THR A 277 24.87 -14.37 -17.99
C THR A 277 25.22 -13.00 -18.56
N VAL A 278 26.46 -12.53 -18.40
CA VAL A 278 26.96 -11.30 -19.04
C VAL A 278 26.94 -11.42 -20.57
N ASN A 279 27.31 -12.57 -21.11
CA ASN A 279 27.26 -12.80 -22.56
C ASN A 279 25.82 -12.86 -23.09
N LYS A 280 24.88 -13.42 -22.31
CA LYS A 280 23.46 -13.49 -22.68
C LYS A 280 22.78 -12.13 -22.59
N TYR A 281 23.13 -11.32 -21.58
CA TYR A 281 22.55 -10.00 -21.32
C TYR A 281 23.65 -8.93 -21.28
N PRO A 282 24.28 -8.60 -22.43
CA PRO A 282 25.43 -7.69 -22.45
C PRO A 282 25.05 -6.25 -22.15
N ASN A 283 23.78 -5.87 -22.40
CA ASN A 283 23.26 -4.53 -22.23
C ASN A 283 22.31 -4.49 -21.04
N THR A 284 22.86 -4.26 -19.85
CA THR A 284 22.09 -4.01 -18.64
C THR A 284 22.34 -2.59 -18.14
N ILE A 285 21.30 -1.95 -17.61
CA ILE A 285 21.38 -0.64 -16.99
C ILE A 285 21.02 -0.77 -15.51
N PRO A 286 21.58 0.06 -14.62
CA PRO A 286 21.19 0.05 -13.22
C PRO A 286 19.72 0.45 -13.05
N LEU A 287 19.15 0.19 -11.88
CA LEU A 287 17.82 0.69 -11.54
C LEU A 287 17.81 2.21 -11.67
N GLN A 288 16.79 2.73 -12.36
CA GLN A 288 16.60 4.16 -12.55
C GLN A 288 15.82 4.70 -11.36
N ALA A 289 16.46 5.57 -10.56
CA ALA A 289 15.85 6.17 -9.38
C ALA A 289 16.15 7.67 -9.36
N ALA A 290 15.13 8.48 -9.07
CA ALA A 290 15.25 9.93 -8.99
C ALA A 290 14.20 10.54 -8.04
N LEU A 291 14.32 11.84 -7.78
CA LEU A 291 13.23 12.66 -7.26
C LEU A 291 12.84 13.64 -8.36
N ASP A 292 11.72 13.38 -9.00
CA ASP A 292 11.24 14.15 -10.14
C ASP A 292 10.70 15.52 -9.67
N GLN A 293 10.96 16.56 -10.45
CA GLN A 293 10.53 17.93 -10.16
C GLN A 293 9.53 18.37 -11.23
N ILE A 294 8.24 18.39 -10.86
CA ILE A 294 7.16 18.81 -11.75
C ILE A 294 6.53 20.06 -11.13
N PRO A 295 6.67 21.24 -11.76
CA PRO A 295 6.07 22.46 -11.24
C PRO A 295 4.53 22.36 -11.28
N PRO A 296 3.82 23.04 -10.37
CA PRO A 296 2.37 23.10 -10.39
C PRO A 296 1.85 23.77 -11.65
N LEU A 297 0.56 23.57 -11.93
CA LEU A 297 -0.17 24.30 -12.96
C LEU A 297 -0.36 25.76 -12.53
N SER A 298 -0.85 26.59 -13.45
CA SER A 298 -1.40 27.90 -13.08
C SER A 298 -2.47 27.71 -12.01
N THR A 299 -2.43 28.56 -10.98
CA THR A 299 -3.36 28.57 -9.85
C THR A 299 -4.81 28.45 -10.33
N GLN A 300 -5.48 27.38 -9.91
CA GLN A 300 -6.91 27.12 -10.14
C GLN A 300 -7.71 27.28 -8.85
N VAL A 301 -7.06 27.03 -7.71
CA VAL A 301 -7.61 27.24 -6.37
C VAL A 301 -7.04 28.52 -5.80
N ASN A 302 -7.86 29.34 -5.13
CA ASN A 302 -7.46 30.63 -4.58
C ASN A 302 -6.96 31.62 -5.66
N THR A 303 -7.67 31.72 -6.79
CA THR A 303 -7.28 32.60 -7.93
C THR A 303 -7.34 34.10 -7.61
N GLY A 304 -8.06 34.50 -6.55
CA GLY A 304 -8.22 35.90 -6.12
C GLY A 304 -9.42 36.63 -6.74
N GLU A 305 -10.10 36.02 -7.72
CA GLU A 305 -11.32 36.58 -8.31
C GLU A 305 -12.52 36.44 -7.36
N VAL A 306 -12.58 35.34 -6.62
CA VAL A 306 -13.52 35.13 -5.53
C VAL A 306 -12.72 34.69 -4.32
N ASP A 307 -12.79 35.45 -3.24
CA ASP A 307 -12.09 35.15 -2.00
C ASP A 307 -13.07 34.63 -0.95
N VAL A 308 -12.64 33.61 -0.22
CA VAL A 308 -13.38 33.10 0.95
C VAL A 308 -12.51 33.14 2.19
N GLU A 309 -12.98 33.84 3.22
CA GLU A 309 -12.40 33.86 4.55
C GLU A 309 -13.30 33.06 5.50
N THR A 310 -12.75 32.06 6.19
CA THR A 310 -13.50 31.30 7.20
C THR A 310 -13.40 32.01 8.55
N LEU A 311 -14.50 32.63 8.99
CA LEU A 311 -14.55 33.39 10.23
C LEU A 311 -14.66 32.48 11.46
N ARG A 312 -15.44 31.40 11.34
CA ARG A 312 -15.70 30.44 12.42
C ARG A 312 -16.09 29.09 11.87
N ALA A 313 -15.61 28.02 12.49
CA ALA A 313 -16.03 26.66 12.23
C ALA A 313 -16.43 25.96 13.53
N GLU A 314 -17.61 25.33 13.55
CA GLU A 314 -18.13 24.61 14.71
C GLU A 314 -18.63 23.23 14.31
N TYR A 315 -18.27 22.22 15.09
CA TYR A 315 -18.79 20.87 14.90
C TYR A 315 -19.76 20.53 16.03
N HIS A 316 -21.02 20.26 15.67
CA HIS A 316 -22.08 20.00 16.63
C HIS A 316 -22.22 18.49 16.90
N VAL A 317 -21.96 18.10 18.14
CA VAL A 317 -22.12 16.72 18.64
C VAL A 317 -23.42 16.67 19.46
N PRO A 318 -24.36 15.72 19.21
CA PRO A 318 -24.32 14.60 18.25
C PRO A 318 -25.02 14.89 16.92
N GLU A 319 -25.27 16.16 16.57
CA GLU A 319 -26.08 16.55 15.41
C GLU A 319 -25.46 16.18 14.05
N ARG A 320 -24.17 15.78 14.03
CA ARG A 320 -23.43 15.40 12.80
C ARG A 320 -23.39 16.54 11.78
N ALA A 321 -23.21 17.76 12.28
CA ALA A 321 -23.26 18.97 11.49
C ALA A 321 -22.02 19.83 11.71
N MET A 322 -21.41 20.26 10.61
CA MET A 322 -20.35 21.27 10.60
C MET A 322 -20.97 22.60 10.16
N THR A 323 -20.86 23.61 11.02
CA THR A 323 -21.31 24.97 10.73
C THR A 323 -20.12 25.86 10.42
N LEU A 324 -20.09 26.46 9.24
CA LEU A 324 -19.06 27.39 8.80
C LEU A 324 -19.65 28.79 8.61
N SER A 325 -19.08 29.78 9.29
CA SER A 325 -19.33 31.19 9.00
C SER A 325 -18.28 31.67 7.99
N LEU A 326 -18.73 31.98 6.78
CA LEU A 326 -17.88 32.27 5.63
C LEU A 326 -18.10 33.71 5.20
N LYS A 327 -17.02 34.49 5.08
CA LYS A 327 -17.04 35.82 4.47
C LYS A 327 -16.51 35.70 3.05
N ILE A 328 -17.40 35.94 2.10
CA ILE A 328 -17.16 35.73 0.68
C ILE A 328 -17.13 37.10 -0.01
N ARG A 329 -16.08 37.36 -0.78
CA ARG A 329 -15.95 38.54 -1.64
C ARG A 329 -16.02 38.10 -3.10
N ASN A 330 -17.05 38.54 -3.82
CA ASN A 330 -17.16 38.28 -5.25
C ASN A 330 -16.50 39.41 -6.04
N GLY A 331 -15.27 39.20 -6.51
CA GLY A 331 -14.57 40.12 -7.42
C GLY A 331 -14.78 39.81 -8.91
N SER A 332 -15.56 38.77 -9.24
CA SER A 332 -15.89 38.41 -10.63
C SER A 332 -17.00 39.31 -11.19
N ASP A 333 -17.19 39.23 -12.51
CA ASP A 333 -18.24 39.98 -13.23
C ASP A 333 -19.62 39.30 -13.20
N ASN A 334 -19.72 38.10 -12.60
CA ASN A 334 -20.95 37.31 -12.61
C ASN A 334 -21.49 37.09 -11.18
N PRO A 335 -22.82 37.00 -10.99
CA PRO A 335 -23.38 36.51 -9.74
C PRO A 335 -22.95 35.06 -9.48
N ILE A 336 -22.51 34.78 -8.26
CA ILE A 336 -22.03 33.44 -7.86
C ILE A 336 -22.85 32.84 -6.72
N GLN A 337 -22.87 31.52 -6.64
CA GLN A 337 -23.46 30.77 -5.54
C GLN A 337 -22.53 29.66 -5.07
N LEU A 338 -22.49 29.42 -3.76
CA LEU A 338 -21.76 28.28 -3.20
C LEU A 338 -22.48 26.99 -3.58
N SER A 339 -21.82 26.11 -4.33
CA SER A 339 -22.42 24.91 -4.92
C SER A 339 -21.92 23.61 -4.29
N GLU A 340 -20.67 23.56 -3.86
CA GLU A 340 -20.07 22.35 -3.29
C GLU A 340 -19.07 22.70 -2.18
N PHE A 341 -19.03 21.86 -1.16
CA PHE A 341 -17.98 21.81 -0.16
C PHE A 341 -17.37 20.40 -0.15
N SER A 342 -16.06 20.29 -0.42
CA SER A 342 -15.34 19.02 -0.41
C SER A 342 -14.29 19.00 0.70
N THR A 343 -14.24 17.91 1.46
CA THR A 343 -13.30 17.75 2.58
C THR A 343 -13.05 16.27 2.86
N GLY A 344 -11.83 15.87 3.18
CA GLY A 344 -11.51 14.49 3.56
C GLY A 344 -11.88 13.41 2.53
N GLY A 345 -12.10 13.79 1.27
CA GLY A 345 -12.55 12.91 0.18
C GLY A 345 -14.07 12.78 0.03
N ILE A 346 -14.88 13.49 0.85
CA ILE A 346 -16.34 13.57 0.72
C ILE A 346 -16.78 14.91 0.12
N HIS A 347 -17.96 14.90 -0.50
CA HIS A 347 -18.52 16.04 -1.22
C HIS A 347 -19.92 16.35 -0.71
N PHE A 348 -20.12 17.57 -0.21
CA PHE A 348 -21.42 18.10 0.20
C PHE A 348 -21.92 19.07 -0.86
N PHE A 349 -23.09 18.81 -1.43
CA PHE A 349 -23.69 19.67 -2.44
C PHE A 349 -24.77 20.57 -1.84
N ASN A 350 -24.93 21.75 -2.42
CA ASN A 350 -25.99 22.68 -2.06
C ASN A 350 -27.34 22.08 -2.43
N LYS A 351 -28.21 21.88 -1.44
CA LYS A 351 -29.57 21.36 -1.64
C LYS A 351 -30.41 22.18 -2.63
N ALA A 352 -30.15 23.49 -2.74
CA ALA A 352 -30.92 24.39 -3.60
C ALA A 352 -30.47 24.36 -5.08
N LEU A 353 -29.35 23.73 -5.40
CA LEU A 353 -28.77 23.75 -6.75
C LEU A 353 -28.81 22.37 -7.41
N PRO A 354 -29.13 22.30 -8.71
CA PRO A 354 -29.02 21.05 -9.46
C PRO A 354 -27.55 20.66 -9.58
N HIS A 355 -27.25 19.39 -9.33
CA HIS A 355 -25.90 18.84 -9.46
C HIS A 355 -25.99 17.45 -10.09
N LEU A 356 -24.98 17.09 -10.88
CA LEU A 356 -24.87 15.79 -11.51
C LEU A 356 -24.01 14.90 -10.61
N VAL A 357 -24.64 14.04 -9.80
CA VAL A 357 -23.93 12.99 -9.09
C VAL A 357 -23.55 11.89 -10.08
N GLN A 358 -22.25 11.62 -10.26
CA GLN A 358 -21.84 10.39 -10.94
C GLN A 358 -22.28 9.19 -10.09
N ASN A 359 -22.95 8.21 -10.72
CA ASN A 359 -23.72 7.14 -10.06
C ASN A 359 -22.97 6.30 -9.01
N ASP A 360 -21.65 6.39 -9.03
CA ASP A 360 -20.66 5.63 -8.27
C ASP A 360 -20.06 6.36 -7.06
N ALA A 361 -20.21 7.69 -6.99
CA ALA A 361 -19.78 8.50 -5.87
C ALA A 361 -20.77 8.48 -4.69
N LYS A 362 -21.85 7.67 -4.76
CA LYS A 362 -22.95 7.67 -3.77
C LYS A 362 -22.51 7.48 -2.31
N ASN A 363 -21.40 6.79 -2.07
CA ASN A 363 -20.93 6.52 -0.71
C ASN A 363 -20.09 7.66 -0.11
N ILE A 364 -19.70 8.65 -0.91
CA ILE A 364 -18.87 9.79 -0.50
C ILE A 364 -19.50 11.14 -0.88
N VAL A 365 -20.76 11.12 -1.34
CA VAL A 365 -21.50 12.30 -1.81
C VAL A 365 -22.76 12.48 -0.97
N ALA A 366 -22.86 13.65 -0.34
CA ALA A 366 -24.09 14.16 0.25
C ALA A 366 -24.76 15.13 -0.74
N ALA A 367 -25.69 14.62 -1.54
CA ALA A 367 -26.40 15.36 -2.60
C ALA A 367 -27.19 16.58 -2.07
N ALA A 368 -27.75 16.48 -0.86
CA ALA A 368 -28.35 17.60 -0.13
C ALA A 368 -27.52 17.91 1.12
N GLY A 369 -26.19 17.93 0.95
CA GLY A 369 -25.21 17.87 2.03
C GLY A 369 -25.06 19.14 2.84
N PHE A 370 -25.45 20.30 2.31
CA PHE A 370 -25.49 21.53 3.10
C PHE A 370 -26.64 22.46 2.74
N SER A 371 -26.95 23.34 3.70
CA SER A 371 -27.88 24.47 3.56
C SER A 371 -27.18 25.78 3.91
N LEU A 372 -27.72 26.88 3.39
CA LEU A 372 -27.27 28.23 3.66
C LEU A 372 -28.37 29.01 4.38
N ASP A 373 -27.99 29.91 5.28
CA ASP A 373 -28.90 30.90 5.86
C ASP A 373 -29.45 31.87 4.81
N ASN A 374 -28.64 32.17 3.79
CA ASN A 374 -29.00 32.96 2.62
C ASN A 374 -28.48 32.31 1.33
N SER A 375 -29.39 31.73 0.54
CA SER A 375 -29.07 31.08 -0.74
C SER A 375 -29.10 32.00 -1.95
N ALA A 376 -29.36 33.30 -1.77
CA ALA A 376 -29.38 34.26 -2.89
C ALA A 376 -27.98 34.37 -3.52
N PRO A 377 -27.86 34.51 -4.86
CA PRO A 377 -26.58 34.79 -5.49
C PRO A 377 -25.85 35.99 -4.88
N ILE A 378 -24.54 35.88 -4.75
CA ILE A 378 -23.65 36.98 -4.33
C ILE A 378 -23.31 37.76 -5.58
N GLN A 379 -23.69 39.03 -5.62
CA GLN A 379 -23.56 39.87 -6.82
C GLN A 379 -22.09 40.26 -7.07
N PRO A 380 -21.73 40.63 -8.31
CA PRO A 380 -20.43 41.22 -8.62
C PRO A 380 -20.08 42.39 -7.70
N GLY A 381 -18.87 42.40 -7.15
CA GLY A 381 -18.38 43.40 -6.21
C GLY A 381 -18.95 43.29 -4.78
N GLU A 382 -19.91 42.39 -4.54
CA GLU A 382 -20.51 42.21 -3.22
C GLU A 382 -19.58 41.42 -2.28
N GLN A 383 -19.54 41.83 -1.02
CA GLN A 383 -18.99 41.04 0.08
C GLN A 383 -20.10 40.66 1.04
N ARG A 384 -20.26 39.36 1.29
CA ARG A 384 -21.33 38.84 2.14
C ARG A 384 -20.79 37.81 3.13
N THR A 385 -21.27 37.87 4.36
CA THR A 385 -21.09 36.78 5.33
C THR A 385 -22.28 35.84 5.24
N ILE A 386 -22.03 34.55 5.08
CA ILE A 386 -23.05 33.50 5.04
C ILE A 386 -22.75 32.44 6.09
N LEU A 387 -23.80 31.81 6.60
CA LEU A 387 -23.71 30.64 7.46
C LEU A 387 -24.04 29.39 6.63
N MET A 388 -23.07 28.50 6.50
CA MET A 388 -23.26 27.19 5.87
C MET A 388 -23.34 26.11 6.94
N THR A 389 -24.37 25.27 6.89
CA THR A 389 -24.49 24.07 7.73
C THR A 389 -24.40 22.83 6.85
N ALA A 390 -23.28 22.11 6.95
CA ALA A 390 -23.05 20.84 6.28
C ALA A 390 -23.36 19.67 7.21
N ALA A 391 -24.50 19.01 7.00
CA ALA A 391 -25.03 17.99 7.89
C ALA A 391 -25.31 16.69 7.12
N ASP A 392 -24.57 15.64 7.46
CA ASP A 392 -24.75 14.31 6.88
C ASP A 392 -24.11 13.23 7.78
N GLY A 393 -24.60 11.99 7.68
CA GLY A 393 -23.99 10.83 8.35
C GLY A 393 -22.58 10.48 7.84
N LEU A 394 -22.15 11.03 6.70
CA LEU A 394 -20.79 10.87 6.18
C LEU A 394 -19.72 11.38 7.15
N TRP A 395 -20.00 12.42 7.95
CA TRP A 395 -19.03 12.91 8.95
C TRP A 395 -18.58 11.79 9.91
N GLU A 396 -19.50 10.95 10.37
CA GLU A 396 -19.17 9.83 11.26
C GLU A 396 -18.78 8.56 10.48
N THR A 397 -19.45 8.29 9.36
CA THR A 397 -19.18 7.08 8.57
C THR A 397 -17.76 7.08 8.01
N GLU A 398 -17.24 8.26 7.68
CA GLU A 398 -15.85 8.48 7.25
C GLU A 398 -14.91 8.85 8.40
N LYS A 399 -15.41 8.79 9.65
CA LYS A 399 -14.69 9.09 10.90
C LYS A 399 -14.06 10.48 10.97
N LEU A 400 -14.61 11.44 10.22
CA LEU A 400 -14.16 12.83 10.21
C LEU A 400 -14.56 13.57 11.49
N ASP A 401 -15.58 13.10 12.20
CA ASP A 401 -15.95 13.52 13.56
C ASP A 401 -14.83 13.25 14.58
N GLY A 402 -13.91 12.31 14.28
CA GLY A 402 -12.70 12.06 15.05
C GLY A 402 -11.83 13.29 15.25
N LEU A 403 -11.98 14.33 14.42
CA LEU A 403 -11.28 15.61 14.52
C LEU A 403 -11.36 16.23 15.93
N ILE A 404 -12.48 16.02 16.65
CA ILE A 404 -12.65 16.54 18.02
C ILE A 404 -11.70 15.89 19.04
N LYS A 405 -11.06 14.77 18.68
CA LYS A 405 -10.09 14.03 19.49
C LYS A 405 -8.65 14.23 19.02
N ASP A 406 -8.45 14.87 17.87
CA ASP A 406 -7.13 15.09 17.31
C ASP A 406 -6.40 16.21 18.07
N ALA A 407 -5.07 16.11 18.12
CA ALA A 407 -4.22 17.16 18.72
C ALA A 407 -4.29 18.49 17.94
N ASP A 408 -4.71 18.45 16.68
CA ASP A 408 -4.94 19.61 15.82
C ASP A 408 -6.40 19.63 15.34
N SER A 409 -7.29 20.21 16.15
CA SER A 409 -8.72 20.39 15.83
C SER A 409 -8.91 21.49 14.78
N ARG A 410 -8.48 21.19 13.55
CA ARG A 410 -8.57 22.07 12.39
C ARG A 410 -9.17 21.35 11.18
N LEU A 411 -10.10 22.06 10.55
CA LEU A 411 -10.74 21.72 9.29
C LEU A 411 -9.85 22.11 8.13
N GLY A 412 -9.96 21.37 7.03
CA GLY A 412 -9.51 21.78 5.70
C GLY A 412 -10.47 21.31 4.61
N GLY A 413 -10.49 21.98 3.47
CA GLY A 413 -11.29 21.54 2.33
C GLY A 413 -11.33 22.56 1.20
N LEU A 414 -12.09 22.24 0.17
CA LEU A 414 -12.35 23.09 -0.99
C LEU A 414 -13.80 23.55 -0.99
N LEU A 415 -14.02 24.84 -1.22
CA LEU A 415 -15.32 25.42 -1.53
C LEU A 415 -15.39 25.73 -3.02
N PHE A 416 -16.47 25.31 -3.67
CA PHE A 416 -16.73 25.61 -5.07
C PHE A 416 -17.88 26.59 -5.16
N LEU A 417 -17.62 27.75 -5.76
CA LEU A 417 -18.62 28.74 -6.10
C LEU A 417 -18.82 28.72 -7.60
N SER A 418 -20.07 28.72 -8.05
CA SER A 418 -20.39 28.66 -9.48
C SER A 418 -21.30 29.80 -9.90
N ASN A 419 -21.13 30.27 -11.12
CA ASN A 419 -22.07 31.20 -11.76
C ASN A 419 -23.13 30.44 -12.59
N SER A 420 -24.04 31.18 -13.23
CA SER A 420 -25.11 30.60 -14.07
C SER A 420 -24.61 29.98 -15.39
N THR A 421 -23.39 30.30 -15.84
CA THR A 421 -22.79 29.73 -17.05
C THR A 421 -22.05 28.41 -16.77
N GLY A 422 -21.87 28.06 -15.49
CA GLY A 422 -21.20 26.84 -15.04
C GLY A 422 -19.70 27.00 -14.80
N GLU A 423 -19.17 28.22 -14.86
CA GLU A 423 -17.82 28.54 -14.42
C GLU A 423 -17.71 28.33 -12.90
N ARG A 424 -16.56 27.82 -12.44
CA ARG A 424 -16.31 27.50 -11.03
C ARG A 424 -15.11 28.29 -10.51
N TYR A 425 -15.28 28.90 -9.34
CA TYR A 425 -14.24 29.51 -8.54
C TYR A 425 -13.99 28.62 -7.32
N ILE A 426 -12.76 28.17 -7.14
CA ILE A 426 -12.42 27.19 -6.11
C ILE A 426 -11.56 27.88 -5.04
N ASN A 427 -11.92 27.71 -3.78
CA ASN A 427 -11.18 28.26 -2.65
C ASN A 427 -10.79 27.14 -1.67
N SER A 428 -9.51 27.06 -1.32
CA SER A 428 -9.07 26.22 -0.21
C SER A 428 -9.33 26.95 1.10
N ILE A 429 -9.99 26.26 2.03
CA ILE A 429 -10.25 26.78 3.36
C ILE A 429 -9.52 25.96 4.41
N SER A 430 -9.10 26.63 5.48
CA SER A 430 -8.72 25.99 6.72
C SER A 430 -9.14 26.85 7.91
N SER A 431 -9.57 26.22 9.00
CA SER A 431 -9.98 26.93 10.22
C SER A 431 -9.91 26.01 11.43
N ALA A 432 -9.71 26.61 12.61
CA ALA A 432 -9.87 25.90 13.87
C ALA A 432 -11.34 25.54 14.08
N VAL A 433 -11.58 24.29 14.47
CA VAL A 433 -12.93 23.79 14.74
C VAL A 433 -13.16 23.79 16.24
N ILE A 434 -14.25 24.44 16.65
CA ILE A 434 -14.71 24.43 18.04
C ILE A 434 -15.79 23.35 18.16
N PRO A 435 -15.57 22.27 18.96
CA PRO A 435 -16.62 21.29 19.21
C PRO A 435 -17.69 21.91 20.11
N GLN A 436 -18.96 21.72 19.74
CA GLN A 436 -20.13 22.08 20.53
C GLN A 436 -20.77 20.80 21.07
N PHE A 437 -20.77 20.66 22.39
CA PHE A 437 -21.40 19.55 23.10
C PHE A 437 -22.77 20.02 23.61
N ASN A 438 -23.82 19.69 22.87
CA ASN A 438 -25.20 20.08 23.18
C ASN A 438 -25.88 19.08 24.13
#